data_AF-A0AA36JQK7-F1
#
_entry.id   AF-A0AA36JQK7-F1
#
_cell.length_a   1.000
_cell.length_b   1.000
_cell.length_c   1.000
_cell.angle_alpha   90.00
_cell.angle_beta   90.00
_cell.angle_gamma   90.00
#
_symmetry.space_group_name_H-M   'P 1'
#
loop_
_entity.id
_entity.type
_entity.pdbx_description
1 polymer ?
#
loop_
_entity_poly.entity_id
_entity_poly.type
_entity_poly.pdbx_seq_one_letter_code
_entity_poly.pdbx_strand_id
1 'polypeptide(L)'
;MCFLPKTGPNHVLAILGRMHDCPWLAINIYTVSRGRIRLNSIKNLYLDLLDEAVKKEGAVISHFELSHSGKTLILAGNRLLRLYAVSYDQNIELDDLDPAQDCEAHILHRDTGSTVTSVCPLPMEPGSREGFLDWIWLGLSSGEMFGILLEEAHGSISVAASSGRFRSNKHSPNVPIQAIVAIREPPASQPRSLHHGLTMRRPAVNPNMVLSIGADGRLLRSERSSHQWEPAAVWNVALSAESLRSGFAARSSALVPPVLLLAEGQSLVAIDQRQPSSIFRCSLAAGSREKLLSLDLRKSTVADESLVADLRDPAIIETILFQKYDVRTMIVAVKPPLVGASYQGFMEVNLAGLCDLVNLAELHKVGSLVYVSSFAACNHWLPHKNTAESEKDASPPLTSLRSPYDLSKAMTEQFILQKHSKTGMRTVSVRIGGVYGDDDDQYWNRRLPFRLSLDISVSDA
;
A
#
# COMPACT_ATOMS: atom_id res chain seq x y z
N MET A 1 4.31 -11.32 -2.68
CA MET A 1 5.44 -11.21 -3.63
C MET A 1 6.37 -10.10 -3.14
N CYS A 2 7.69 -10.27 -3.23
CA CYS A 2 8.67 -9.28 -2.75
C CYS A 2 9.77 -9.04 -3.79
N PHE A 3 10.24 -7.80 -3.93
CA PHE A 3 11.41 -7.47 -4.73
C PHE A 3 12.67 -7.48 -3.85
N LEU A 4 13.65 -8.28 -4.21
CA LEU A 4 14.96 -8.37 -3.55
C LEU A 4 15.91 -7.28 -4.10
N PRO A 5 16.82 -6.74 -3.26
CA PRO A 5 17.87 -5.80 -3.66
C PRO A 5 18.64 -6.24 -4.90
N LYS A 6 19.09 -5.23 -5.63
CA LYS A 6 19.75 -5.32 -6.93
C LYS A 6 21.25 -5.62 -6.75
N THR A 7 21.75 -6.69 -7.36
CA THR A 7 23.17 -6.84 -7.73
C THR A 7 23.27 -6.76 -9.27
N GLY A 8 23.74 -5.62 -9.81
CA GLY A 8 23.86 -5.43 -11.27
C GLY A 8 22.56 -5.04 -12.00
N PRO A 9 22.41 -5.17 -13.33
CA PRO A 9 21.28 -4.63 -14.10
C PRO A 9 19.95 -5.39 -13.92
N ASN A 10 19.95 -6.48 -13.15
CA ASN A 10 18.81 -7.37 -13.01
C ASN A 10 18.03 -7.09 -11.72
N HIS A 11 16.72 -7.30 -11.76
CA HIS A 11 15.86 -7.31 -10.59
C HIS A 11 15.73 -8.74 -10.07
N VAL A 12 15.50 -8.89 -8.78
CA VAL A 12 15.25 -10.20 -8.18
C VAL A 12 13.87 -10.18 -7.54
N LEU A 13 13.08 -11.23 -7.79
CA LEU A 13 11.69 -11.35 -7.40
C LEU A 13 11.48 -12.64 -6.62
N ALA A 14 11.06 -12.53 -5.36
CA ALA A 14 10.60 -13.67 -4.57
C ALA A 14 9.07 -13.78 -4.65
N ILE A 15 8.58 -14.93 -5.09
CA ILE A 15 7.14 -15.22 -5.21
C ILE A 15 6.82 -16.41 -4.32
N LEU A 16 5.96 -16.18 -3.33
CA LEU A 16 5.31 -17.23 -2.58
C LEU A 16 4.16 -17.78 -3.43
N GLY A 17 4.17 -19.08 -3.71
CA GLY A 17 3.13 -19.74 -4.50
C GLY A 17 2.90 -21.17 -4.04
N ARG A 18 1.76 -21.73 -4.44
CA ARG A 18 1.44 -23.15 -4.25
C ARG A 18 2.03 -23.95 -5.40
N MET A 19 2.63 -25.11 -5.11
CA MET A 19 3.06 -26.03 -6.17
C MET A 19 1.87 -26.83 -6.69
N HIS A 20 1.80 -27.03 -8.01
CA HIS A 20 0.80 -27.90 -8.62
C HIS A 20 0.98 -29.33 -8.08
N ASP A 21 -0.11 -29.98 -7.69
CA ASP A 21 -0.15 -31.36 -7.15
C ASP A 21 0.55 -31.62 -5.80
N CYS A 22 1.09 -30.59 -5.13
CA CYS A 22 1.61 -30.73 -3.76
C CYS A 22 0.82 -29.86 -2.77
N PRO A 23 0.62 -30.31 -1.52
CA PRO A 23 0.03 -29.48 -0.46
C PRO A 23 1.00 -28.42 0.07
N TRP A 24 2.17 -28.27 -0.54
CA TRP A 24 3.26 -27.42 -0.05
C TRP A 24 3.24 -26.04 -0.72
N LEU A 25 3.68 -25.05 0.06
CA LEU A 25 4.04 -23.73 -0.46
C LEU A 25 5.51 -23.75 -0.89
N ALA A 26 5.85 -22.90 -1.85
CA ALA A 26 7.22 -22.70 -2.28
C ALA A 26 7.51 -21.21 -2.47
N ILE A 27 8.71 -20.80 -2.06
CA ILE A 27 9.27 -19.50 -2.39
C ILE A 27 10.11 -19.69 -3.65
N ASN A 28 9.61 -19.14 -4.76
CA ASN A 28 10.30 -19.15 -6.04
C ASN A 28 11.07 -17.83 -6.20
N ILE A 29 12.37 -17.89 -6.43
CA ILE A 29 13.21 -16.71 -6.62
C ILE A 29 13.60 -16.57 -8.08
N TYR A 30 13.19 -15.47 -8.70
CA TYR A 30 13.44 -15.17 -10.10
C TYR A 30 14.42 -14.00 -10.25
N THR A 31 15.35 -14.10 -11.19
CA THR A 31 16.07 -12.96 -11.76
C THR A 31 15.29 -12.45 -12.97
N VAL A 32 14.88 -11.18 -12.93
CA VAL A 32 14.21 -10.47 -14.00
C VAL A 32 15.19 -9.49 -14.65
N SER A 33 15.50 -9.72 -15.91
CA SER A 33 16.35 -8.86 -16.75
C SER A 33 15.53 -8.35 -17.95
N ARG A 34 16.07 -7.39 -18.71
CA ARG A 34 15.37 -6.81 -19.89
C ARG A 34 14.95 -7.91 -20.87
N GLY A 35 13.67 -8.29 -20.83
CA GLY A 35 13.07 -9.31 -21.70
C GLY A 35 13.31 -10.77 -21.30
N ARG A 36 13.90 -11.07 -20.13
CA ARG A 36 14.08 -12.46 -19.67
C ARG A 36 13.81 -12.60 -18.17
N ILE A 37 13.04 -13.62 -17.81
CA ILE A 37 12.81 -14.06 -16.44
C ILE A 37 13.49 -15.42 -16.29
N ARG A 38 14.39 -15.56 -15.31
CA ARG A 38 15.08 -16.80 -15.00
C ARG A 38 14.77 -17.19 -13.57
N LEU A 39 14.28 -18.40 -13.35
CA LEU A 39 14.18 -18.99 -12.00
C LEU A 39 15.60 -19.33 -11.52
N ASN A 40 16.02 -18.79 -10.38
CA ASN A 40 17.33 -19.11 -9.78
C ASN A 40 17.20 -20.26 -8.78
N SER A 41 16.19 -20.19 -7.91
CA SER A 41 16.01 -21.15 -6.82
C SER A 41 14.55 -21.31 -6.45
N ILE A 42 14.22 -22.49 -5.93
CA ILE A 42 12.94 -22.82 -5.33
C ILE A 42 13.24 -23.28 -3.91
N LYS A 43 12.74 -22.56 -2.92
CA LYS A 43 12.76 -22.99 -1.52
C LYS A 43 11.40 -23.60 -1.21
N ASN A 44 11.34 -24.92 -1.10
CA ASN A 44 10.14 -25.61 -0.67
C ASN A 44 9.90 -25.30 0.81
N LEU A 45 8.69 -24.86 1.12
CA LEU A 45 8.21 -24.69 2.48
C LEU A 45 7.54 -25.99 2.88
N TYR A 46 8.28 -26.84 3.57
CA TYR A 46 7.74 -28.05 4.15
C TYR A 46 6.85 -27.66 5.33
N LEU A 47 5.56 -27.47 5.04
CA LEU A 47 4.53 -27.22 6.04
C LEU A 47 4.31 -28.45 6.96
N ASP A 48 4.86 -29.61 6.59
CA ASP A 48 4.81 -30.85 7.38
C ASP A 48 5.55 -30.73 8.74
N LEU A 49 6.41 -29.71 8.89
CA LEU A 49 7.06 -29.30 10.14
C LEU A 49 6.27 -28.28 10.96
N LEU A 50 5.12 -27.83 10.46
CA LEU A 50 4.21 -27.03 11.27
C LEU A 50 3.49 -27.95 12.25
N ASP A 51 3.36 -27.48 13.48
CA ASP A 51 2.67 -28.16 14.59
C ASP A 51 1.38 -28.83 14.08
N GLU A 52 1.04 -30.03 14.60
CA GLU A 52 -0.21 -30.73 14.28
C GLU A 52 -1.44 -29.81 14.39
N ALA A 53 -1.37 -28.82 15.27
CA ALA A 53 -2.41 -27.81 15.41
C ALA A 53 -2.53 -26.88 14.18
N VAL A 54 -1.42 -26.55 13.50
CA VAL A 54 -1.43 -25.77 12.25
C VAL A 54 -1.94 -26.61 11.07
N LYS A 55 -1.65 -27.92 11.06
CA LYS A 55 -2.26 -28.83 10.06
C LYS A 55 -3.78 -28.89 10.18
N LYS A 56 -4.31 -28.79 11.42
CA LYS A 56 -5.74 -28.84 11.71
C LYS A 56 -6.45 -27.51 11.47
N GLU A 57 -5.85 -26.40 11.87
CA GLU A 57 -6.45 -25.06 11.78
C GLU A 57 -6.14 -24.33 10.46
N GLY A 58 -5.11 -24.79 9.74
CA GLY A 58 -4.60 -24.13 8.53
C GLY A 58 -3.61 -23.01 8.85
N ALA A 59 -2.51 -22.96 8.10
CA ALA A 59 -1.57 -21.84 8.15
C ALA A 59 -2.14 -20.64 7.36
N VAL A 60 -2.35 -19.52 8.04
CA VAL A 60 -2.72 -18.24 7.39
C VAL A 60 -1.48 -17.38 7.32
N ILE A 61 -1.00 -17.09 6.11
CA ILE A 61 0.12 -16.18 5.89
C ILE A 61 -0.43 -14.77 5.74
N SER A 62 -0.16 -13.92 6.72
CA SER A 62 -0.55 -12.50 6.71
C SER A 62 0.56 -11.59 6.18
N HIS A 63 1.83 -12.04 6.25
CA HIS A 63 2.98 -11.23 5.86
C HIS A 63 4.00 -12.05 5.06
N PHE A 64 4.39 -11.50 3.92
CA PHE A 64 5.53 -11.95 3.13
C PHE A 64 6.28 -10.70 2.69
N GLU A 65 7.34 -10.35 3.41
CA GLU A 65 8.03 -9.07 3.28
C GLU A 65 9.55 -9.23 3.35
N LEU A 66 10.27 -8.22 2.87
CA LEU A 66 11.72 -8.19 2.92
C LEU A 66 12.21 -7.12 3.89
N SER A 67 13.22 -7.46 4.70
CA SER A 67 13.90 -6.56 5.63
C SER A 67 14.46 -5.30 4.93
N HIS A 68 14.82 -4.27 5.71
CA HIS A 68 15.24 -3.00 5.14
C HIS A 68 16.57 -3.11 4.38
N SER A 69 17.56 -3.81 4.94
CA SER A 69 18.81 -4.18 4.24
C SER A 69 18.56 -5.04 3.00
N GLY A 70 17.44 -5.74 2.97
CA GLY A 70 17.05 -6.68 1.94
C GLY A 70 17.86 -7.98 1.94
N LYS A 71 18.52 -8.26 3.07
CA LYS A 71 19.24 -9.50 3.32
C LYS A 71 18.41 -10.53 4.09
N THR A 72 17.19 -10.20 4.51
CA THR A 72 16.33 -11.15 5.22
C THR A 72 14.89 -11.11 4.71
N LEU A 73 14.38 -12.27 4.28
CA LEU A 73 13.00 -12.48 3.87
C LEU A 73 12.19 -12.98 5.09
N ILE A 74 11.01 -12.40 5.28
CA ILE A 74 10.15 -12.61 6.44
C ILE A 74 8.86 -13.23 5.95
N LEU A 75 8.50 -14.38 6.51
CA LEU A 75 7.22 -15.05 6.32
C LEU A 75 6.54 -15.18 7.69
N ALA A 76 5.43 -14.49 7.88
CA ALA A 76 4.73 -14.48 9.15
C ALA A 76 3.21 -14.61 8.98
N GLY A 77 2.56 -15.11 10.02
CA GLY A 77 1.16 -15.54 9.93
C GLY A 77 0.57 -16.04 11.25
N ASN A 78 -0.55 -16.76 11.13
CA ASN A 78 -1.11 -17.53 12.23
C ASN A 78 -0.17 -18.67 12.59
N ARG A 79 0.37 -18.65 13.82
CA ARG A 79 1.34 -19.64 14.32
C ARG A 79 2.51 -19.88 13.36
N LEU A 80 2.93 -18.83 12.67
CA LEU A 80 3.98 -18.89 11.67
C LEU A 80 4.89 -17.68 11.81
N LEU A 81 6.17 -17.94 12.01
CA LEU A 81 7.24 -16.97 11.85
C LEU A 81 8.47 -17.72 11.31
N ARG A 82 8.85 -17.41 10.07
CA ARG A 82 10.08 -17.91 9.44
C ARG A 82 10.86 -16.73 8.89
N LEU A 83 12.15 -16.76 9.16
CA LEU A 83 13.12 -15.79 8.68
C LEU A 83 14.09 -16.52 7.78
N TYR A 84 14.43 -15.92 6.64
CA TYR A 84 15.41 -16.49 5.71
C TYR A 84 16.49 -15.47 5.42
N ALA A 85 17.76 -15.83 5.62
CA ALA A 85 18.88 -15.06 5.11
C ALA A 85 18.93 -15.18 3.59
N VAL A 86 19.15 -14.06 2.91
CA VAL A 86 19.27 -13.99 1.45
C VAL A 86 20.75 -13.82 1.12
N SER A 87 21.38 -14.87 0.60
CA SER A 87 22.75 -14.82 0.09
C SER A 87 22.76 -14.47 -1.40
N TYR A 88 23.75 -13.67 -1.82
CA TYR A 88 23.89 -13.19 -3.19
C TYR A 88 25.20 -13.68 -3.80
N ASP A 89 25.47 -14.98 -3.69
CA ASP A 89 26.65 -15.61 -4.27
C ASP A 89 26.45 -15.83 -5.79
N GLN A 90 26.97 -16.93 -6.35
CA GLN A 90 26.75 -17.26 -7.77
C GLN A 90 25.26 -17.50 -8.08
N ASN A 91 24.50 -17.94 -7.08
CA ASN A 91 23.03 -18.08 -7.10
C ASN A 91 22.45 -17.36 -5.87
N ILE A 92 21.14 -17.11 -5.92
CA ILE A 92 20.41 -16.52 -4.79
C ILE A 92 19.82 -17.66 -3.97
N GLU A 93 20.29 -17.80 -2.74
CA GLU A 93 19.87 -18.88 -1.84
C GLU A 93 19.14 -18.31 -0.61
N LEU A 94 18.33 -19.17 0.02
CA LEU A 94 17.55 -18.84 1.22
C LEU A 94 17.91 -19.81 2.33
N ASP A 95 18.66 -19.30 3.30
CA ASP A 95 19.07 -20.05 4.48
C ASP A 95 18.10 -19.76 5.63
N ASP A 96 17.66 -20.82 6.32
CA ASP A 96 16.74 -20.68 7.44
C ASP A 96 17.44 -19.97 8.61
N LEU A 97 16.79 -18.95 9.16
CA LEU A 97 17.21 -18.26 10.37
C LEU A 97 16.28 -18.64 11.50
N ASP A 98 16.87 -19.13 12.59
CA ASP A 98 16.12 -19.41 13.81
C ASP A 98 15.69 -18.08 14.45
N PRO A 99 14.37 -17.84 14.62
CA PRO A 99 13.89 -16.68 15.36
C PRO A 99 14.34 -16.76 16.83
N ALA A 100 14.23 -15.65 17.55
CA ALA A 100 14.53 -15.63 18.98
C ALA A 100 13.64 -16.66 19.71
N GLN A 101 14.24 -17.51 20.54
CA GLN A 101 13.55 -18.60 21.24
C GLN A 101 12.27 -18.12 21.97
N ASP A 102 12.35 -16.96 22.64
CA ASP A 102 11.19 -16.36 23.32
C ASP A 102 10.04 -15.99 22.37
N CYS A 103 10.39 -15.50 21.17
CA CYS A 103 9.42 -15.12 20.15
C CYS A 103 8.80 -16.36 19.50
N GLU A 104 9.63 -17.34 19.15
CA GLU A 104 9.18 -18.61 18.60
C GLU A 104 8.28 -19.36 19.59
N ALA A 105 8.68 -19.48 20.85
CA ALA A 105 7.87 -20.12 21.88
C ALA A 105 6.52 -19.41 22.12
N HIS A 106 6.47 -18.07 22.04
CA HIS A 106 5.20 -17.35 22.18
C HIS A 106 4.29 -17.48 20.97
N ILE A 107 4.83 -17.59 19.76
CA ILE A 107 4.07 -17.70 18.52
C ILE A 107 3.64 -19.16 18.27
N LEU A 108 4.52 -20.13 18.55
CA LEU A 108 4.31 -21.55 18.26
C LEU A 108 3.78 -22.36 19.45
N HIS A 109 4.18 -22.06 20.69
CA HIS A 109 4.06 -23.01 21.82
C HIS A 109 3.22 -22.53 23.01
N ARG A 110 2.44 -21.46 22.87
CA ARG A 110 1.42 -21.10 23.87
C ARG A 110 0.02 -21.49 23.42
N ASP A 111 -0.78 -21.97 24.36
CA ASP A 111 -2.22 -22.28 24.28
C ASP A 111 -3.12 -21.14 23.74
N THR A 112 -2.54 -20.01 23.34
CA THR A 112 -3.24 -18.81 22.86
C THR A 112 -3.33 -18.69 21.34
N GLY A 113 -2.60 -19.52 20.56
CA GLY A 113 -2.68 -19.48 19.10
C GLY A 113 -2.42 -18.09 18.50
N SER A 114 -1.39 -17.40 19.01
CA SER A 114 -1.13 -16.01 18.63
C SER A 114 -0.80 -15.88 17.15
N THR A 115 -1.45 -14.93 16.47
CA THR A 115 -1.21 -14.62 15.06
C THR A 115 -0.32 -13.40 14.96
N VAL A 116 0.67 -13.42 14.06
CA VAL A 116 1.41 -12.20 13.69
C VAL A 116 0.49 -11.35 12.82
N THR A 117 0.04 -10.22 13.36
CA THR A 117 -0.91 -9.33 12.69
C THR A 117 -0.23 -8.19 11.96
N SER A 118 0.99 -7.81 12.35
CA SER A 118 1.74 -6.72 11.71
C SER A 118 3.25 -6.96 11.75
N VAL A 119 3.94 -6.64 10.66
CA VAL A 119 5.41 -6.68 10.55
C VAL A 119 5.92 -5.31 10.10
N CYS A 120 7.03 -4.84 10.68
CA CYS A 120 7.69 -3.62 10.24
C CYS A 120 9.22 -3.75 10.33
N PRO A 121 9.92 -3.93 9.20
CA PRO A 121 11.38 -3.94 9.17
C PRO A 121 11.94 -2.50 9.13
N LEU A 122 12.92 -2.24 10.00
CA LEU A 122 13.59 -0.95 10.17
C LEU A 122 15.09 -1.11 9.92
N PRO A 123 15.75 -0.11 9.29
CA PRO A 123 17.20 -0.10 9.22
C PRO A 123 17.81 0.11 10.61
N MET A 124 19.07 -0.30 10.77
CA MET A 124 19.91 0.17 11.87
C MET A 124 20.45 1.57 11.61
N GLU A 125 20.74 2.31 12.69
CA GLU A 125 21.40 3.62 12.59
C GLU A 125 22.80 3.49 11.95
N PRO A 126 23.15 4.38 11.02
CA PRO A 126 24.53 4.54 10.57
C PRO A 126 25.45 4.82 11.77
N GLY A 127 26.47 3.99 11.97
CA GLY A 127 27.42 4.12 13.09
C GLY A 127 27.01 3.40 14.38
N SER A 128 25.89 2.68 14.40
CA SER A 128 25.63 1.66 15.41
C SER A 128 26.67 0.54 15.31
N ARG A 129 26.92 -0.19 16.43
CA ARG A 129 27.98 -1.21 16.56
C ARG A 129 28.12 -2.06 15.30
N GLU A 130 29.37 -2.31 14.88
CA GLU A 130 29.69 -3.15 13.72
C GLU A 130 28.91 -4.48 13.80
N GLY A 131 28.21 -4.81 12.71
CA GLY A 131 27.52 -6.08 12.56
C GLY A 131 25.99 -6.04 12.67
N PHE A 132 25.32 -4.97 13.11
CA PHE A 132 23.85 -4.96 13.11
C PHE A 132 23.25 -4.59 11.75
N LEU A 133 22.24 -5.35 11.30
CA LEU A 133 21.57 -5.15 10.01
C LEU A 133 20.25 -4.39 10.12
N ASP A 134 19.24 -5.03 10.72
CA ASP A 134 17.86 -4.54 10.75
C ASP A 134 17.19 -4.86 12.09
N TRP A 135 16.18 -4.07 12.45
CA TRP A 135 15.17 -4.43 13.44
C TRP A 135 13.88 -4.86 12.75
N ILE A 136 13.39 -6.05 13.03
CA ILE A 136 12.06 -6.50 12.62
C ILE A 136 11.14 -6.37 13.81
N TRP A 137 10.16 -5.47 13.71
CA TRP A 137 9.09 -5.34 14.67
C TRP A 137 7.93 -6.24 14.30
N LEU A 138 7.43 -6.98 15.29
CA LEU A 138 6.26 -7.84 15.16
C LEU A 138 5.19 -7.39 16.15
N GLY A 139 3.95 -7.34 15.66
CA GLY A 139 2.77 -7.17 16.49
C GLY A 139 1.90 -8.42 16.42
N LEU A 140 1.38 -8.83 17.57
CA LEU A 140 0.55 -10.03 17.69
C LEU A 140 -0.93 -9.70 17.91
N SER A 141 -1.79 -10.68 17.67
CA SER A 141 -3.22 -10.64 18.00
C SER A 141 -3.49 -10.48 19.51
N SER A 142 -2.52 -10.81 20.36
CA SER A 142 -2.60 -10.65 21.82
C SER A 142 -2.34 -9.21 22.32
N GLY A 143 -1.92 -8.29 21.43
CA GLY A 143 -1.48 -6.94 21.80
C GLY A 143 0.00 -6.87 22.24
N GLU A 144 0.71 -8.00 22.21
CA GLU A 144 2.14 -8.07 22.50
C GLU A 144 2.97 -7.65 21.28
N MET A 145 4.10 -6.99 21.54
CA MET A 145 5.09 -6.63 20.52
C MET A 145 6.43 -7.31 20.78
N PHE A 146 7.10 -7.67 19.69
CA PHE A 146 8.43 -8.27 19.69
C PHE A 146 9.35 -7.49 18.76
N GLY A 147 10.63 -7.48 19.12
CA GLY A 147 11.70 -6.97 18.28
C GLY A 147 12.70 -8.07 17.99
N ILE A 148 12.98 -8.29 16.72
CA ILE A 148 14.02 -9.22 16.26
C ILE A 148 15.13 -8.38 15.66
N LEU A 149 16.27 -8.36 16.32
CA LEU A 149 17.47 -7.68 15.87
C LEU A 149 18.32 -8.67 15.07
N LEU A 150 18.63 -8.30 13.83
CA LEU A 150 19.47 -9.09 12.94
C LEU A 150 20.91 -8.61 13.01
N GLU A 151 21.84 -9.56 13.10
CA GLU A 151 23.29 -9.34 13.09
C GLU A 151 23.92 -10.04 11.89
N GLU A 152 24.95 -9.45 11.32
CA GLU A 152 25.83 -10.01 10.31
C GLU A 152 27.25 -10.04 10.85
N ALA A 153 27.78 -11.25 11.02
CA ALA A 153 29.16 -11.47 11.42
C ALA A 153 29.82 -12.42 10.41
N HIS A 154 30.96 -12.01 9.87
CA HIS A 154 31.72 -12.80 8.89
C HIS A 154 30.91 -13.28 7.68
N GLY A 155 29.94 -12.46 7.24
CA GLY A 155 29.06 -12.76 6.10
C GLY A 155 27.88 -13.69 6.42
N SER A 156 27.77 -14.19 7.65
CA SER A 156 26.60 -14.94 8.11
C SER A 156 25.64 -14.02 8.85
N ILE A 157 24.35 -14.16 8.55
CA ILE A 157 23.26 -13.44 9.24
C ILE A 157 22.75 -14.32 10.38
N SER A 158 22.44 -13.71 11.52
CA SER A 158 21.88 -14.40 12.69
C SER A 158 20.93 -13.47 13.46
N VAL A 159 20.12 -14.06 14.34
CA VAL A 159 19.26 -13.31 15.25
C VAL A 159 20.01 -13.02 16.55
N ALA A 160 20.08 -11.74 16.93
CA ALA A 160 20.72 -11.29 18.17
C ALA A 160 20.07 -11.90 19.40
N ALA A 161 20.86 -12.22 20.42
CA ALA A 161 20.36 -12.69 21.72
C ALA A 161 19.50 -11.64 22.46
N SER A 162 19.62 -10.35 22.10
CA SER A 162 18.81 -9.25 22.64
C SER A 162 17.40 -9.18 22.02
N SER A 163 17.13 -10.00 21.01
CA SER A 163 15.81 -10.13 20.38
C SER A 163 14.81 -10.75 21.35
N GLY A 164 13.56 -10.31 21.29
CA GLY A 164 12.50 -10.86 22.12
C GLY A 164 11.35 -9.90 22.35
N ARG A 165 10.63 -10.14 23.44
CA ARG A 165 9.42 -9.40 23.78
C ARG A 165 9.74 -8.02 24.33
N PHE A 166 9.03 -7.00 23.86
CA PHE A 166 9.09 -5.68 24.49
C PHE A 166 8.36 -5.69 25.84
N ARG A 167 9.06 -5.28 26.91
CA ARG A 167 8.51 -5.29 28.27
C ARG A 167 7.52 -4.15 28.50
N SER A 168 7.85 -2.96 27.99
CA SER A 168 7.13 -1.70 28.20
C SER A 168 6.23 -1.29 27.03
N ASN A 169 6.50 -1.79 25.82
CA ASN A 169 5.75 -1.44 24.61
C ASN A 169 4.72 -2.53 24.33
N LYS A 170 3.53 -2.39 24.90
CA LYS A 170 2.41 -3.34 24.71
C LYS A 170 1.11 -2.57 24.51
N HIS A 171 0.31 -3.06 23.58
CA HIS A 171 -1.08 -2.63 23.43
C HIS A 171 -1.94 -3.24 24.55
N SER A 172 -3.21 -2.88 24.56
CA SER A 172 -4.20 -3.44 25.48
C SER A 172 -4.23 -4.97 25.38
N PRO A 173 -4.27 -5.72 26.49
CA PRO A 173 -4.27 -7.19 26.44
C PRO A 173 -5.41 -7.73 25.57
N ASN A 174 -5.09 -8.69 24.71
CA ASN A 174 -6.02 -9.31 23.75
C ASN A 174 -6.61 -8.34 22.71
N VAL A 175 -5.98 -7.18 22.50
CA VAL A 175 -6.32 -6.28 21.40
C VAL A 175 -5.27 -6.45 20.29
N PRO A 176 -5.66 -6.92 19.09
CA PRO A 176 -4.74 -7.09 17.99
C PRO A 176 -4.06 -5.80 17.57
N ILE A 177 -2.78 -5.90 17.22
CA ILE A 177 -2.03 -4.79 16.62
C ILE A 177 -2.32 -4.77 15.13
N GLN A 178 -3.02 -3.75 14.65
CA GLN A 178 -3.44 -3.65 13.26
C GLN A 178 -2.31 -3.22 12.34
N ALA A 179 -1.47 -2.29 12.80
CA ALA A 179 -0.40 -1.75 11.98
C ALA A 179 0.80 -1.33 12.83
N ILE A 180 1.98 -1.52 12.26
CA ILE A 180 3.24 -0.94 12.72
C ILE A 180 3.83 -0.13 11.57
N VAL A 181 4.17 1.12 11.84
CA VAL A 181 4.61 2.10 10.85
C VAL A 181 5.89 2.75 11.31
N ALA A 182 6.92 2.62 10.48
CA ALA A 182 8.18 3.33 10.65
C ALA A 182 8.01 4.82 10.34
N ILE A 183 8.59 5.70 11.16
CA ILE A 183 8.57 7.15 10.89
C ILE A 183 9.69 7.48 9.91
N ARG A 184 9.45 8.39 8.96
CA ARG A 184 10.46 8.83 8.00
C ARG A 184 11.13 10.10 8.47
N GLU A 185 12.45 10.16 8.30
CA GLU A 185 13.14 11.42 8.45
C GLU A 185 12.85 12.31 7.24
N PRO A 186 12.63 13.62 7.45
CA PRO A 186 12.66 14.55 6.34
C PRO A 186 14.03 14.44 5.65
N PRO A 187 14.10 14.54 4.31
CA PRO A 187 15.36 14.42 3.61
C PRO A 187 16.35 15.47 4.16
N ALA A 188 17.43 15.00 4.80
CA ALA A 188 18.53 15.84 5.23
C ALA A 188 19.25 16.37 3.98
N SER A 189 18.81 17.52 3.46
CA SER A 189 19.46 18.32 2.41
C SER A 189 20.33 17.49 1.45
N GLN A 190 19.75 16.49 0.77
CA GLN A 190 20.55 15.65 -0.12
C GLN A 190 20.94 16.44 -1.38
N PRO A 191 22.21 16.38 -1.80
CA PRO A 191 22.69 17.09 -2.98
C PRO A 191 22.00 16.57 -4.25
N ARG A 192 21.65 17.51 -5.14
CA ARG A 192 20.93 17.34 -6.42
C ARG A 192 21.65 16.49 -7.50
N SER A 193 22.66 15.70 -7.17
CA SER A 193 23.41 14.89 -8.16
C SER A 193 22.76 13.51 -8.31
N LEU A 194 21.91 13.32 -9.33
CA LEU A 194 22.26 12.72 -10.63
C LEU A 194 22.61 11.21 -10.57
N HIS A 195 21.61 10.43 -10.99
CA HIS A 195 21.62 9.10 -11.61
C HIS A 195 20.77 8.06 -10.87
N HIS A 196 19.51 7.91 -11.28
CA HIS A 196 18.65 6.79 -10.88
C HIS A 196 18.09 6.09 -12.11
N GLY A 197 18.76 5.03 -12.54
CA GLY A 197 18.11 3.97 -13.29
C GLY A 197 17.30 3.11 -12.33
N LEU A 198 15.97 3.23 -12.34
CA LEU A 198 14.98 2.29 -11.76
C LEU A 198 15.41 1.55 -10.48
N THR A 199 16.10 2.24 -9.57
CA THR A 199 16.48 1.68 -8.27
C THR A 199 15.46 2.23 -7.31
N MET A 200 14.51 1.40 -6.90
CA MET A 200 13.59 1.71 -5.81
C MET A 200 14.42 1.84 -4.52
N ARG A 201 15.10 2.98 -4.33
CA ARG A 201 15.75 3.28 -3.06
C ARG A 201 14.64 3.39 -2.02
N ARG A 202 14.69 2.53 -1.00
CA ARG A 202 13.79 2.65 0.14
C ARG A 202 13.99 4.05 0.75
N PRO A 203 12.92 4.79 1.03
CA PRO A 203 13.03 6.12 1.62
C PRO A 203 13.73 6.06 2.98
N ALA A 204 14.45 7.13 3.35
CA ALA A 204 15.09 7.23 4.64
C ALA A 204 14.05 7.12 5.77
N VAL A 205 14.27 6.16 6.65
CA VAL A 205 13.43 5.88 7.82
C VAL A 205 14.20 6.35 9.04
N ASN A 206 13.52 6.98 10.00
CA ASN A 206 14.07 7.21 11.33
C ASN A 206 14.15 5.84 12.03
N PRO A 207 15.36 5.28 12.20
CA PRO A 207 15.53 3.94 12.77
C PRO A 207 15.16 3.88 14.26
N ASN A 208 15.00 5.05 14.90
CA ASN A 208 14.70 5.16 16.33
C ASN A 208 13.22 5.38 16.60
N MET A 209 12.34 5.44 15.61
CA MET A 209 10.95 5.82 15.88
C MET A 209 9.93 5.00 15.10
N VAL A 210 9.00 4.43 15.86
CA VAL A 210 7.94 3.54 15.35
C VAL A 210 6.62 3.94 15.96
N LEU A 211 5.58 3.91 15.14
CA LEU A 211 4.20 3.99 15.56
C LEU A 211 3.55 2.62 15.46
N SER A 212 2.77 2.22 16.46
CA SER A 212 1.92 1.05 16.37
C SER A 212 0.49 1.37 16.78
N ILE A 213 -0.48 0.76 16.10
CA ILE A 213 -1.91 1.02 16.26
C ILE A 213 -2.59 -0.28 16.66
N GLY A 214 -3.30 -0.26 17.78
CA GLY A 214 -4.17 -1.35 18.23
C GLY A 214 -5.56 -1.25 17.58
N ALA A 215 -6.28 -2.37 17.51
CA ALA A 215 -7.67 -2.39 17.05
C ALA A 215 -8.63 -1.60 17.95
N ASP A 216 -8.21 -1.22 19.15
CA ASP A 216 -8.89 -0.32 20.07
C ASP A 216 -8.64 1.17 19.76
N GLY A 217 -7.82 1.48 18.74
CA GLY A 217 -7.50 2.85 18.32
C GLY A 217 -6.37 3.49 19.07
N ARG A 218 -5.78 2.74 20.01
CA ARG A 218 -4.63 3.18 20.78
C ARG A 218 -3.44 3.30 19.84
N LEU A 219 -2.88 4.50 19.77
CA LEU A 219 -1.65 4.78 19.05
C LEU A 219 -0.50 4.82 20.06
N LEU A 220 0.50 3.99 19.83
CA LEU A 220 1.72 3.94 20.63
C LEU A 220 2.87 4.49 19.80
N ARG A 221 3.53 5.54 20.30
CA ARG A 221 4.83 5.99 19.75
C ARG A 221 5.95 5.40 20.59
N SER A 222 6.73 4.50 19.98
CA SER A 222 7.94 3.96 20.57
C SER A 222 9.16 4.69 20.02
N GLU A 223 10.05 5.12 20.90
CA GLU A 223 11.30 5.77 20.54
C GLU A 223 12.48 4.98 21.11
N ARG A 224 13.58 4.91 20.36
CA ARG A 224 14.79 4.20 20.78
C ARG A 224 15.76 5.21 21.36
N SER A 225 16.05 5.11 22.66
CA SER A 225 17.13 5.89 23.28
C SER A 225 18.32 5.00 23.58
N SER A 226 19.50 5.47 23.18
CA SER A 226 20.84 4.91 23.37
C SER A 226 21.05 3.42 23.03
N HIS A 227 20.25 2.46 23.51
CA HIS A 227 20.19 1.05 23.06
C HIS A 227 18.86 0.34 23.36
N GLN A 228 17.87 1.00 23.96
CA GLN A 228 16.61 0.39 24.35
C GLN A 228 15.42 1.15 23.76
N TRP A 229 14.34 0.42 23.53
CA TRP A 229 13.08 1.04 23.16
C TRP A 229 12.39 1.54 24.41
N GLU A 230 12.23 2.85 24.49
CA GLU A 230 11.55 3.52 25.60
C GLU A 230 10.07 3.11 25.63
N PRO A 231 9.44 3.14 26.82
CA PRO A 231 8.01 2.93 26.96
C PRO A 231 7.24 3.89 26.05
N ALA A 232 6.30 3.34 25.29
CA ALA A 232 5.60 4.11 24.29
C ALA A 232 4.72 5.18 24.95
N ALA A 233 4.82 6.41 24.44
CA ALA A 233 3.83 7.42 24.77
C ALA A 233 2.47 6.97 24.22
N VAL A 234 1.49 6.84 25.11
CA VAL A 234 0.14 6.43 24.75
C VAL A 234 -0.60 7.65 24.24
N TRP A 235 -1.02 7.60 22.99
CA TRP A 235 -1.92 8.59 22.41
C TRP A 235 -3.28 7.95 22.18
N ASN A 236 -4.25 8.41 22.96
CA ASN A 236 -5.65 8.08 22.72
C ASN A 236 -6.11 8.94 21.54
N VAL A 237 -5.92 8.44 20.33
CA VAL A 237 -6.63 9.02 19.18
C VAL A 237 -8.10 8.70 19.45
N ALA A 238 -8.94 9.72 19.64
CA ALA A 238 -10.36 9.54 19.92
C ALA A 238 -11.07 8.95 18.68
N LEU A 239 -10.84 7.67 18.43
CA LEU A 239 -11.42 6.82 17.42
C LEU A 239 -12.29 5.81 18.18
N SER A 240 -13.51 5.58 17.71
CA SER A 240 -14.37 4.59 18.36
C SER A 240 -13.86 3.17 18.03
N ALA A 241 -13.88 2.25 19.00
CA ALA A 241 -13.41 0.87 18.82
C ALA A 241 -14.22 0.09 17.76
N GLU A 242 -15.47 0.49 17.47
CA GLU A 242 -16.26 -0.07 16.37
C GLU A 242 -15.75 0.39 15.01
N SER A 243 -15.19 1.60 14.92
CA SER A 243 -14.81 2.21 13.66
C SER A 243 -13.46 1.74 13.09
N LEU A 244 -12.60 1.14 13.91
CA LEU A 244 -11.27 0.66 13.50
C LEU A 244 -11.27 -0.73 12.86
N ARG A 245 -12.38 -1.47 12.92
CA ARG A 245 -12.46 -2.83 12.37
C ARG A 245 -12.24 -2.89 10.86
N SER A 246 -12.42 -1.78 10.14
CA SER A 246 -12.21 -1.66 8.69
C SER A 246 -11.15 -0.61 8.31
N GLY A 247 -10.39 -0.11 9.28
CA GLY A 247 -9.42 0.95 9.05
C GLY A 247 -8.16 0.43 8.35
N PHE A 248 -7.73 1.11 7.30
CA PHE A 248 -6.43 0.89 6.67
C PHE A 248 -5.49 2.05 7.01
N ALA A 249 -4.30 1.72 7.48
CA ALA A 249 -3.22 2.68 7.65
C ALA A 249 -2.43 2.76 6.34
N ALA A 250 -2.69 3.81 5.54
CA ALA A 250 -1.95 4.04 4.31
C ALA A 250 -0.73 4.94 4.55
N ARG A 251 0.37 4.63 3.86
CA ARG A 251 1.65 5.35 3.96
C ARG A 251 1.74 6.39 2.85
N SER A 252 2.09 7.63 3.18
CA SER A 252 2.38 8.63 2.15
C SER A 252 3.75 8.43 1.49
N SER A 253 3.88 8.86 0.23
CA SER A 253 5.14 8.82 -0.52
C SER A 253 6.19 9.75 0.11
N ALA A 254 7.47 9.61 -0.27
CA ALA A 254 8.59 10.36 0.32
C ALA A 254 8.51 11.90 0.14
N LEU A 255 7.52 12.41 -0.61
CA LEU A 255 7.41 13.83 -0.99
C LEU A 255 6.29 14.60 -0.27
N VAL A 256 5.44 13.92 0.48
CA VAL A 256 4.42 14.53 1.33
C VAL A 256 4.94 14.47 2.76
N PRO A 257 4.55 15.39 3.68
CA PRO A 257 4.79 15.19 5.11
C PRO A 257 4.47 13.75 5.51
N PRO A 258 5.19 13.16 6.49
CA PRO A 258 4.89 11.82 6.95
C PRO A 258 3.51 11.85 7.61
N VAL A 259 2.46 11.66 6.80
CA VAL A 259 1.07 11.66 7.22
C VAL A 259 0.65 10.20 7.35
N LEU A 260 0.20 9.83 8.54
CA LEU A 260 -0.52 8.59 8.76
C LEU A 260 -1.98 8.86 8.38
N LEU A 261 -2.46 8.20 7.34
CA LEU A 261 -3.87 8.23 6.95
C LEU A 261 -4.58 7.05 7.61
N LEU A 262 -5.55 7.35 8.45
CA LEU A 262 -6.47 6.38 9.04
C LEU A 262 -7.83 6.61 8.39
N ALA A 263 -8.34 5.63 7.68
CA ALA A 263 -9.73 5.65 7.22
C ALA A 263 -10.63 5.05 8.31
N GLU A 264 -11.74 5.72 8.61
CA GLU A 264 -12.71 5.40 9.65
C GLU A 264 -14.12 5.47 9.05
N GLY A 265 -14.61 4.39 8.44
CA GLY A 265 -15.88 4.41 7.71
C GLY A 265 -15.88 5.48 6.61
N GLN A 266 -16.61 6.57 6.84
CA GLN A 266 -16.66 7.75 5.97
C GLN A 266 -15.70 8.89 6.38
N SER A 267 -14.93 8.73 7.45
CA SER A 267 -13.99 9.74 7.91
C SER A 267 -12.57 9.40 7.48
N LEU A 268 -11.80 10.39 7.03
CA LEU A 268 -10.36 10.27 6.82
C LEU A 268 -9.65 11.10 7.88
N VAL A 269 -8.84 10.44 8.71
CA VAL A 269 -8.01 11.08 9.73
C VAL A 269 -6.57 11.10 9.24
N ALA A 270 -6.05 12.28 8.97
CA ALA A 270 -4.66 12.50 8.61
C ALA A 270 -3.90 13.02 9.84
N ILE A 271 -2.89 12.27 10.29
CA ILE A 271 -2.02 12.63 11.41
C ILE A 271 -0.65 13.02 10.84
N ASP A 272 -0.24 14.28 11.00
CA ASP A 272 1.14 14.68 10.71
C ASP A 272 2.07 14.06 11.77
N GLN A 273 2.92 13.11 11.37
CA GLN A 273 3.84 12.43 12.28
C GLN A 273 4.88 13.38 12.90
N ARG A 274 5.06 14.60 12.36
CA ARG A 274 5.96 15.63 12.93
C ARG A 274 5.30 16.42 14.04
N GLN A 275 3.98 16.60 13.97
CA GLN A 275 3.17 17.30 14.96
C GLN A 275 1.90 16.48 15.20
N PRO A 276 1.95 15.42 16.02
CA PRO A 276 0.83 14.51 16.25
C PRO A 276 -0.44 15.19 16.79
N SER A 277 -0.30 16.37 17.40
CA SER A 277 -1.41 17.22 17.82
C SER A 277 -2.20 17.82 16.65
N SER A 278 -1.62 17.86 15.45
CA SER A 278 -2.25 18.30 14.21
C SER A 278 -3.01 17.15 13.56
N ILE A 279 -4.16 16.81 14.15
CA ILE A 279 -5.08 15.82 13.60
C ILE A 279 -6.03 16.52 12.63
N PHE A 280 -5.91 16.21 11.34
CA PHE A 280 -6.87 16.66 10.34
C PHE A 280 -7.96 15.60 10.22
N ARG A 281 -9.18 15.95 10.65
CA ARG A 281 -10.36 15.11 10.48
C ARG A 281 -11.17 15.62 9.31
N CYS A 282 -11.28 14.82 8.26
CA CYS A 282 -12.34 14.98 7.29
C CYS A 282 -13.46 14.02 7.69
N SER A 283 -14.49 14.53 8.36
CA SER A 283 -15.70 13.76 8.63
C SER A 283 -16.76 14.10 7.61
N LEU A 284 -17.28 13.09 6.90
CA LEU A 284 -18.53 13.24 6.19
C LEU A 284 -19.65 13.39 7.24
N ALA A 285 -20.50 14.40 7.09
CA ALA A 285 -21.45 14.79 8.14
C ALA A 285 -22.56 13.75 8.28
N ALA A 286 -22.76 13.22 9.49
CA ALA A 286 -23.84 12.28 9.78
C ALA A 286 -25.21 12.89 9.39
N GLY A 287 -25.84 12.34 8.36
CA GLY A 287 -27.13 12.79 7.83
C GLY A 287 -27.13 13.22 6.36
N SER A 288 -25.96 13.43 5.73
CA SER A 288 -25.89 13.46 4.27
C SER A 288 -26.10 12.04 3.75
N ARG A 289 -27.20 11.79 3.02
CA ARG A 289 -27.30 10.58 2.19
C ARG A 289 -26.41 10.78 0.98
N GLU A 290 -25.10 10.70 1.19
CA GLU A 290 -24.14 10.60 0.11
C GLU A 290 -24.45 9.32 -0.66
N LYS A 291 -24.74 9.48 -1.95
CA LYS A 291 -25.01 8.37 -2.82
C LYS A 291 -23.83 8.17 -3.76
N LEU A 292 -23.23 6.99 -3.68
CA LEU A 292 -22.31 6.55 -4.71
C LEU A 292 -23.14 6.19 -5.95
N LEU A 293 -23.09 7.05 -6.96
CA LEU A 293 -23.73 6.82 -8.24
C LEU A 293 -22.69 6.30 -9.22
N SER A 294 -22.90 5.09 -9.72
CA SER A 294 -22.09 4.53 -10.81
C SER A 294 -22.82 4.76 -12.13
N LEU A 295 -22.23 5.58 -12.99
CA LEU A 295 -22.65 5.78 -14.38
C LEU A 295 -21.80 4.88 -15.27
N ASP A 296 -22.40 3.84 -15.83
CA ASP A 296 -21.76 2.90 -16.74
C ASP A 296 -22.76 2.54 -17.85
N LEU A 297 -22.27 2.16 -19.03
CA LEU A 297 -23.08 1.55 -20.09
C LEU A 297 -23.59 0.16 -19.67
N ARG A 298 -23.05 -0.41 -18.60
CA ARG A 298 -23.42 -1.69 -18.01
C ARG A 298 -23.89 -1.50 -16.56
N LYS A 299 -24.76 -2.37 -16.07
CA LYS A 299 -25.12 -2.36 -14.64
C LYS A 299 -23.92 -2.80 -13.80
N SER A 300 -23.59 -2.02 -12.77
CA SER A 300 -22.58 -2.35 -11.76
C SER A 300 -23.23 -3.01 -10.54
N THR A 301 -22.52 -3.97 -9.93
CA THR A 301 -22.91 -4.61 -8.66
C THR A 301 -22.35 -3.90 -7.43
N VAL A 302 -21.50 -2.89 -7.62
CA VAL A 302 -20.64 -2.31 -6.57
C VAL A 302 -21.25 -1.04 -5.95
N ALA A 303 -22.22 -0.41 -6.61
CA ALA A 303 -22.84 0.83 -6.15
C ALA A 303 -24.29 0.61 -5.69
N ASP A 304 -24.69 1.29 -4.61
CA ASP A 304 -26.03 1.24 -4.02
C ASP A 304 -27.15 1.57 -5.03
N GLU A 305 -26.85 2.42 -6.03
CA GLU A 305 -27.72 2.74 -7.16
C GLU A 305 -26.90 2.78 -8.46
N SER A 306 -27.03 1.74 -9.30
CA SER A 306 -26.42 1.75 -10.64
C SER A 306 -27.31 2.51 -11.63
N LEU A 307 -26.79 3.57 -12.23
CA LEU A 307 -27.47 4.36 -13.24
C LEU A 307 -26.85 4.04 -14.59
N VAL A 308 -27.64 3.49 -15.51
CA VAL A 308 -27.14 3.17 -16.85
C VAL A 308 -27.30 4.41 -17.73
N ALA A 309 -26.19 5.05 -18.05
CA ALA A 309 -26.16 6.25 -18.88
C ALA A 309 -24.86 6.32 -19.67
N ASP A 310 -24.97 6.82 -20.90
CA ASP A 310 -23.80 7.16 -21.71
C ASP A 310 -23.35 8.58 -21.35
N LEU A 311 -22.09 8.75 -20.92
CA LEU A 311 -21.53 10.08 -20.64
C LEU A 311 -21.52 10.99 -21.87
N ARG A 312 -21.69 10.44 -23.08
CA ARG A 312 -21.81 11.20 -24.33
C ARG A 312 -23.19 11.82 -24.55
N ASP A 313 -24.18 11.50 -23.71
CA ASP A 313 -25.52 12.09 -23.78
C ASP A 313 -25.74 13.04 -22.59
N PRO A 314 -25.42 14.34 -22.73
CA PRO A 314 -25.55 15.29 -21.64
C PRO A 314 -26.98 15.49 -21.16
N ALA A 315 -27.99 15.30 -22.01
CA ALA A 315 -29.38 15.45 -21.63
C ALA A 315 -29.83 14.33 -20.68
N ILE A 316 -29.39 13.09 -20.94
CA ILE A 316 -29.62 11.96 -20.04
C ILE A 316 -28.88 12.18 -18.72
N ILE A 317 -27.62 12.62 -18.76
CA ILE A 317 -26.82 12.90 -17.57
C ILE A 317 -27.47 14.01 -16.71
N GLU A 318 -27.94 15.08 -17.33
CA GLU A 318 -28.65 16.16 -16.64
C GLU A 318 -29.92 15.66 -15.95
N THR A 319 -30.72 14.88 -16.67
CA THR A 319 -31.96 14.29 -16.15
C THR A 319 -31.69 13.35 -14.98
N ILE A 320 -30.64 12.54 -15.06
CA ILE A 320 -30.35 11.51 -14.07
C ILE A 320 -29.65 12.08 -12.83
N LEU A 321 -28.72 13.01 -12.99
CA LEU A 321 -27.94 13.55 -11.89
C LEU A 321 -28.57 14.80 -11.30
N PHE A 322 -28.80 15.83 -12.12
CA PHE A 322 -29.08 17.17 -11.62
C PHE A 322 -30.58 17.45 -11.43
N GLN A 323 -31.45 16.79 -12.19
CA GLN A 323 -32.90 16.90 -11.96
C GLN A 323 -33.39 16.01 -10.81
N LYS A 324 -32.65 14.94 -10.48
CA LYS A 324 -33.01 14.02 -9.39
C LYS A 324 -32.31 14.33 -8.06
N TYR A 325 -31.12 14.92 -8.10
CA TYR A 325 -30.30 15.15 -6.91
C TYR A 325 -29.81 16.60 -6.84
N ASP A 326 -29.80 17.18 -5.62
CA ASP A 326 -29.14 18.46 -5.33
C ASP A 326 -27.61 18.24 -5.21
N VAL A 327 -26.92 18.10 -6.34
CA VAL A 327 -25.49 17.77 -6.37
C VAL A 327 -24.67 18.98 -5.92
N ARG A 328 -24.11 18.93 -4.70
CA ARG A 328 -23.25 20.00 -4.17
C ARG A 328 -21.75 19.73 -4.33
N THR A 329 -21.38 18.46 -4.36
CA THR A 329 -20.00 18.01 -4.51
C THR A 329 -19.99 16.79 -5.41
N MET A 330 -19.01 16.74 -6.31
CA MET A 330 -18.89 15.67 -7.29
C MET A 330 -17.47 15.10 -7.27
N ILE A 331 -17.37 13.77 -7.23
CA ILE A 331 -16.12 13.05 -7.45
C ILE A 331 -16.30 12.24 -8.74
N VAL A 332 -15.47 12.52 -9.75
CA VAL A 332 -15.61 11.94 -11.08
C VAL A 332 -14.43 11.03 -11.36
N ALA A 333 -14.71 9.73 -11.50
CA ALA A 333 -13.74 8.74 -11.94
C ALA A 333 -14.27 8.03 -13.18
N VAL A 334 -13.63 8.26 -14.32
CA VAL A 334 -13.99 7.59 -15.58
C VAL A 334 -12.95 6.53 -15.90
N LYS A 335 -13.41 5.28 -15.92
CA LYS A 335 -12.65 4.11 -16.36
C LYS A 335 -13.02 3.81 -17.81
N PRO A 336 -12.16 4.13 -18.78
CA PRO A 336 -12.48 3.80 -20.16
C PRO A 336 -12.27 2.32 -20.47
N PRO A 337 -12.90 1.81 -21.54
CA PRO A 337 -12.58 0.50 -22.11
C PRO A 337 -11.10 0.45 -22.52
N LEU A 338 -10.26 -0.23 -21.73
CA LEU A 338 -8.81 -0.31 -21.95
C LEU A 338 -8.43 -1.11 -23.22
N VAL A 339 -9.37 -1.86 -23.81
CA VAL A 339 -9.15 -2.70 -25.00
C VAL A 339 -10.29 -2.54 -25.98
N GLY A 340 -9.95 -2.44 -27.27
CA GLY A 340 -10.93 -2.50 -28.36
C GLY A 340 -11.69 -1.21 -28.63
N ALA A 341 -11.57 -0.19 -27.77
CA ALA A 341 -12.11 1.12 -28.08
C ALA A 341 -11.26 1.86 -29.12
N SER A 342 -11.94 2.48 -30.08
CA SER A 342 -11.30 3.35 -31.06
C SER A 342 -10.75 4.60 -30.39
N TYR A 343 -9.76 5.24 -31.02
CA TYR A 343 -9.25 6.55 -30.60
C TYR A 343 -10.40 7.54 -30.36
N GLN A 344 -11.36 7.57 -31.29
CA GLN A 344 -12.55 8.42 -31.21
C GLN A 344 -13.38 8.10 -29.95
N GLY A 345 -13.69 6.83 -29.70
CA GLY A 345 -14.48 6.43 -28.52
C GLY A 345 -13.81 6.83 -27.20
N PHE A 346 -12.48 6.75 -27.13
CA PHE A 346 -11.73 7.25 -25.97
C PHE A 346 -11.90 8.76 -25.77
N MET A 347 -11.75 9.54 -26.84
CA MET A 347 -11.86 11.00 -26.77
C MET A 347 -13.29 11.47 -26.48
N GLU A 348 -14.30 10.82 -27.08
CA GLU A 348 -15.71 11.14 -26.82
C GLU A 348 -16.07 10.93 -25.35
N VAL A 349 -15.66 9.82 -24.75
CA VAL A 349 -16.03 9.50 -23.35
C VAL A 349 -15.16 10.27 -22.34
N ASN A 350 -13.84 10.29 -22.53
CA ASN A 350 -12.91 10.84 -21.52
C ASN A 350 -12.64 12.32 -21.69
N LEU A 351 -13.00 12.93 -22.81
CA LEU A 351 -12.86 14.38 -23.00
C LEU A 351 -14.21 15.03 -23.22
N ALA A 352 -14.92 14.72 -24.31
CA ALA A 352 -16.16 15.42 -24.64
C ALA A 352 -17.24 15.24 -23.56
N GLY A 353 -17.56 14.00 -23.19
CA GLY A 353 -18.55 13.71 -22.15
C GLY A 353 -18.16 14.26 -20.77
N LEU A 354 -16.88 14.30 -20.44
CA LEU A 354 -16.41 14.93 -19.21
C LEU A 354 -16.49 16.46 -19.25
N CYS A 355 -16.18 17.09 -20.37
CA CYS A 355 -16.36 18.53 -20.55
C CYS A 355 -17.85 18.91 -20.40
N ASP A 356 -18.75 18.13 -20.99
CA ASP A 356 -20.19 18.35 -20.88
C ASP A 356 -20.69 18.14 -19.45
N LEU A 357 -20.26 17.07 -18.76
CA LEU A 357 -20.57 16.86 -17.35
C LEU A 357 -20.10 18.02 -16.46
N VAL A 358 -18.90 18.55 -16.70
CA VAL A 358 -18.34 19.68 -15.94
C VAL A 358 -19.10 20.98 -16.25
N ASN A 359 -19.51 21.21 -17.49
CA ASN A 359 -20.37 22.34 -17.85
C ASN A 359 -21.75 22.25 -17.18
N LEU A 360 -22.34 21.05 -17.12
CA LEU A 360 -23.57 20.80 -16.37
C LEU A 360 -23.37 21.05 -14.87
N ALA A 361 -22.25 20.58 -14.30
CA ALA A 361 -21.93 20.83 -12.90
C ALA A 361 -21.84 22.34 -12.59
N GLU A 362 -21.22 23.13 -13.48
CA GLU A 362 -21.16 24.58 -13.34
C GLU A 362 -22.56 25.23 -13.47
N LEU A 363 -23.35 24.83 -14.48
CA LEU A 363 -24.72 25.31 -14.71
C LEU A 363 -25.61 25.08 -13.49
N HIS A 364 -25.49 23.90 -12.88
CA HIS A 364 -26.23 23.48 -11.68
C HIS A 364 -25.56 23.90 -10.36
N LYS A 365 -24.54 24.77 -10.43
CA LYS A 365 -23.88 25.39 -9.26
C LYS A 365 -23.27 24.38 -8.27
N VAL A 366 -22.71 23.28 -8.77
CA VAL A 366 -21.90 22.36 -7.96
C VAL A 366 -20.75 23.15 -7.33
N GLY A 367 -20.63 23.08 -5.99
CA GLY A 367 -19.65 23.88 -5.25
C GLY A 367 -18.23 23.32 -5.30
N SER A 368 -18.09 21.99 -5.44
CA SER A 368 -16.78 21.33 -5.48
C SER A 368 -16.77 20.16 -6.46
N LEU A 369 -15.73 20.06 -7.29
CA LEU A 369 -15.52 18.95 -8.23
C LEU A 369 -14.10 18.38 -8.08
N VAL A 370 -14.03 17.08 -7.80
CA VAL A 370 -12.79 16.32 -7.73
C VAL A 370 -12.74 15.40 -8.94
N TYR A 371 -11.77 15.61 -9.82
CA TYR A 371 -11.52 14.74 -10.95
C TYR A 371 -10.42 13.74 -10.65
N VAL A 372 -10.73 12.45 -10.76
CA VAL A 372 -9.74 11.37 -10.69
C VAL A 372 -9.12 11.21 -12.07
N SER A 373 -7.97 11.88 -12.23
CA SER A 373 -7.13 11.78 -13.41
C SER A 373 -6.20 10.55 -13.31
N SER A 374 -5.06 10.58 -14.00
CA SER A 374 -4.09 9.50 -14.02
C SER A 374 -2.69 10.09 -14.08
N PHE A 375 -1.70 9.41 -13.49
CA PHE A 375 -0.28 9.68 -13.74
C PHE A 375 0.06 9.66 -15.25
N ALA A 376 -0.78 9.01 -16.07
CA ALA A 376 -0.63 8.99 -17.50
C ALA A 376 -0.79 10.35 -18.18
N ALA A 377 -1.48 11.31 -17.54
CA ALA A 377 -1.55 12.69 -18.02
C ALA A 377 -0.19 13.40 -18.06
N CYS A 378 0.80 12.91 -17.30
CA CYS A 378 2.14 13.53 -17.24
C CYS A 378 3.30 12.62 -17.66
N ASN A 379 3.20 11.30 -17.50
CA ASN A 379 4.39 10.44 -17.51
C ASN A 379 4.21 9.11 -18.28
N HIS A 380 3.07 8.84 -18.90
CA HIS A 380 2.96 7.57 -19.63
C HIS A 380 3.78 7.63 -20.94
N TRP A 381 4.85 6.82 -20.98
CA TRP A 381 5.83 6.73 -22.08
C TRP A 381 6.72 7.95 -22.31
N LEU A 382 6.75 8.90 -21.37
CA LEU A 382 7.67 10.04 -21.40
C LEU A 382 8.69 9.91 -20.28
N PRO A 383 9.98 10.21 -20.50
CA PRO A 383 10.94 10.31 -19.42
C PRO A 383 10.52 11.41 -18.44
N HIS A 384 10.11 11.04 -17.23
CA HIS A 384 9.66 11.99 -16.22
C HIS A 384 10.54 11.87 -14.96
N LYS A 385 10.79 13.01 -14.32
CA LYS A 385 11.53 13.08 -13.04
C LYS A 385 10.52 13.13 -11.90
N ASN A 386 10.98 12.97 -10.66
CA ASN A 386 10.09 13.14 -9.52
C ASN A 386 9.84 14.64 -9.32
N THR A 387 8.81 15.15 -9.97
CA THR A 387 8.53 16.57 -10.21
C THR A 387 7.22 16.91 -9.52
N ALA A 388 7.21 17.97 -8.70
CA ALA A 388 6.00 18.41 -8.01
C ALA A 388 4.94 18.90 -9.02
N GLU A 389 3.64 18.78 -8.69
CA GLU A 389 2.55 19.18 -9.60
C GLU A 389 2.57 20.68 -9.95
N SER A 390 3.25 21.51 -9.16
CA SER A 390 3.45 22.93 -9.40
C SER A 390 4.58 23.25 -10.40
N GLU A 391 5.42 22.27 -10.73
CA GLU A 391 6.54 22.46 -11.64
C GLU A 391 6.10 22.30 -13.11
N LYS A 392 6.71 23.09 -14.00
CA LYS A 392 6.40 23.08 -15.43
C LYS A 392 6.52 21.69 -16.06
N ASP A 393 7.52 20.92 -15.62
CA ASP A 393 7.80 19.59 -16.15
C ASP A 393 6.72 18.56 -15.77
N ALA A 394 5.83 18.85 -14.81
CA ALA A 394 4.73 17.98 -14.43
C ALA A 394 3.60 17.95 -15.47
N SER A 395 3.59 18.88 -16.43
CA SER A 395 2.57 18.96 -17.47
C SER A 395 3.26 19.04 -18.83
N PRO A 396 3.60 17.89 -19.44
CA PRO A 396 4.32 17.87 -20.71
C PRO A 396 3.46 18.48 -21.82
N PRO A 397 4.06 18.97 -22.92
CA PRO A 397 3.30 19.47 -24.06
C PRO A 397 2.34 18.39 -24.58
N LEU A 398 1.09 18.76 -24.89
CA LEU A 398 0.08 17.80 -25.39
C LEU A 398 0.56 17.03 -26.63
N THR A 399 1.40 17.66 -27.46
CA THR A 399 2.02 17.04 -28.66
C THR A 399 2.99 15.89 -28.35
N SER A 400 3.44 15.76 -27.10
CA SER A 400 4.30 14.67 -26.66
C SER A 400 3.53 13.44 -26.18
N LEU A 401 2.22 13.57 -25.90
CA LEU A 401 1.35 12.49 -25.46
C LEU A 401 0.86 11.70 -26.67
N ARG A 402 1.26 10.41 -26.77
CA ARG A 402 0.97 9.57 -27.93
C ARG A 402 -0.30 8.74 -27.80
N SER A 403 -0.68 8.39 -26.57
CA SER A 403 -1.89 7.60 -26.33
C SER A 403 -3.12 8.50 -26.27
N PRO A 404 -4.26 8.11 -26.88
CA PRO A 404 -5.53 8.83 -26.70
C PRO A 404 -5.92 8.94 -25.23
N TYR A 405 -5.60 7.93 -24.43
CA TYR A 405 -5.86 7.95 -23.00
C TYR A 405 -5.12 9.10 -22.30
N ASP A 406 -3.79 9.16 -22.49
CA ASP A 406 -2.92 10.16 -21.87
C ASP A 406 -3.33 11.57 -22.27
N LEU A 407 -3.57 11.77 -23.57
CA LEU A 407 -4.02 13.04 -24.13
C LEU A 407 -5.39 13.46 -23.58
N SER A 408 -6.37 12.55 -23.55
CA SER A 408 -7.70 12.84 -23.02
C SER A 408 -7.66 13.23 -21.53
N LYS A 409 -6.83 12.54 -20.72
CA LYS A 409 -6.65 12.87 -19.31
C LYS A 409 -6.03 14.25 -19.14
N ALA A 410 -4.92 14.54 -19.84
CA ALA A 410 -4.25 15.83 -19.77
C ALA A 410 -5.12 17.01 -20.24
N MET A 411 -5.86 16.85 -21.34
CA MET A 411 -6.78 17.88 -21.84
C MET A 411 -7.94 18.13 -20.88
N THR A 412 -8.48 17.06 -20.28
CA THR A 412 -9.58 17.17 -19.31
C THR A 412 -9.13 17.86 -18.03
N GLU A 413 -7.92 17.57 -17.54
CA GLU A 413 -7.35 18.32 -16.41
C GLU A 413 -7.29 19.83 -16.71
N GLN A 414 -6.78 20.21 -17.89
CA GLN A 414 -6.71 21.62 -18.29
C GLN A 414 -8.09 22.27 -18.33
N PHE A 415 -9.08 21.59 -18.91
CA PHE A 415 -10.45 22.09 -18.96
C PHE A 415 -11.06 22.27 -17.56
N ILE A 416 -10.92 21.27 -16.69
CA ILE A 416 -11.47 21.31 -15.33
C ILE A 416 -10.81 22.39 -14.48
N LEU A 417 -9.50 22.59 -14.63
CA LEU A 417 -8.77 23.65 -13.91
C LEU A 417 -9.16 25.05 -14.41
N GLN A 418 -9.51 25.21 -15.69
CA GLN A 418 -10.05 26.47 -16.22
C GLN A 418 -11.41 26.84 -15.61
N LYS A 419 -12.19 25.84 -15.16
CA LYS A 419 -13.46 26.04 -14.46
C LYS A 419 -13.31 26.37 -12.98
N HIS A 420 -12.09 26.34 -12.44
CA HIS A 420 -11.84 26.68 -11.05
C HIS A 420 -12.19 28.15 -10.77
N SER A 421 -13.06 28.38 -9.79
CA SER A 421 -13.36 29.73 -9.30
C SER A 421 -13.44 29.75 -7.78
N LYS A 422 -12.96 30.85 -7.16
CA LYS A 422 -13.08 31.08 -5.71
C LYS A 422 -14.51 31.30 -5.25
N THR A 423 -15.35 31.86 -6.12
CA THR A 423 -16.76 32.21 -5.84
C THR A 423 -17.74 31.25 -6.54
N GLY A 424 -17.24 30.36 -7.39
CA GLY A 424 -18.02 29.36 -8.11
C GLY A 424 -17.57 27.95 -7.78
N MET A 425 -17.47 27.11 -8.79
CA MET A 425 -17.04 25.72 -8.63
C MET A 425 -15.55 25.64 -8.30
N ARG A 426 -15.22 25.03 -7.17
CA ARG A 426 -13.83 24.72 -6.80
C ARG A 426 -13.45 23.37 -7.40
N THR A 427 -12.44 23.36 -8.25
CA THR A 427 -12.00 22.13 -8.91
C THR A 427 -10.64 21.68 -8.42
N VAL A 428 -10.43 20.36 -8.41
CA VAL A 428 -9.14 19.71 -8.22
C VAL A 428 -9.04 18.50 -9.15
N SER A 429 -7.86 18.26 -9.72
CA SER A 429 -7.56 17.04 -10.47
C SER A 429 -6.50 16.24 -9.72
N VAL A 430 -6.81 14.98 -9.39
CA VAL A 430 -5.91 14.09 -8.64
C VAL A 430 -5.34 13.06 -9.62
N ARG A 431 -4.02 13.10 -9.82
CA ARG A 431 -3.29 12.15 -10.66
C ARG A 431 -2.97 10.90 -9.87
N ILE A 432 -3.83 9.90 -9.95
CA ILE A 432 -3.57 8.63 -9.26
C ILE A 432 -2.54 7.79 -10.01
N GLY A 433 -1.69 7.09 -9.24
CA GLY A 433 -0.84 6.01 -9.75
C GLY A 433 -1.64 4.72 -9.96
N GLY A 434 -0.95 3.59 -10.10
CA GLY A 434 -1.60 2.28 -10.10
C GLY A 434 -2.33 2.03 -8.78
N VAL A 435 -3.63 1.78 -8.86
CA VAL A 435 -4.49 1.38 -7.72
C VAL A 435 -4.77 -0.11 -7.88
N TYR A 436 -4.62 -0.87 -6.81
CA TYR A 436 -4.84 -2.32 -6.78
C TYR A 436 -5.70 -2.66 -5.57
N GLY A 437 -6.60 -3.64 -5.71
CA GLY A 437 -7.47 -4.11 -4.64
C GLY A 437 -8.29 -5.32 -5.07
N ASP A 438 -9.06 -5.86 -4.13
CA ASP A 438 -9.82 -7.11 -4.31
C ASP A 438 -10.90 -7.01 -5.40
N ASP A 439 -11.39 -5.79 -5.67
CA ASP A 439 -12.39 -5.48 -6.71
C ASP A 439 -11.79 -4.96 -8.04
N ASP A 440 -10.47 -5.11 -8.25
CA ASP A 440 -9.85 -4.67 -9.50
C ASP A 440 -10.33 -5.51 -10.70
N ASP A 441 -10.25 -4.94 -11.90
CA ASP A 441 -10.70 -5.61 -13.12
C ASP A 441 -9.97 -6.94 -13.30
N GLN A 442 -10.73 -8.03 -13.44
CA GLN A 442 -10.20 -9.35 -13.77
C GLN A 442 -9.35 -9.33 -15.06
N TYR A 443 -9.46 -8.30 -15.89
CA TYR A 443 -8.55 -8.07 -17.00
C TYR A 443 -7.06 -8.04 -16.59
N TRP A 444 -6.71 -7.46 -15.44
CA TRP A 444 -5.34 -7.54 -14.90
C TRP A 444 -5.00 -8.96 -14.45
N ASN A 445 -5.97 -9.69 -13.90
CA ASN A 445 -5.85 -11.11 -13.55
C ASN A 445 -5.64 -12.03 -14.78
N ARG A 446 -5.93 -11.57 -16.01
CA ARG A 446 -5.76 -12.34 -17.26
C ARG A 446 -4.40 -12.14 -17.95
N ARG A 447 -3.67 -11.06 -17.65
CA ARG A 447 -2.38 -10.74 -18.32
C ARG A 447 -1.15 -11.08 -17.50
N LEU A 448 -1.30 -11.34 -16.21
CA LEU A 448 -0.26 -12.04 -15.47
C LEU A 448 -0.31 -13.51 -15.92
N PRO A 449 0.83 -14.15 -16.29
CA PRO A 449 0.86 -15.56 -16.70
C PRO A 449 0.48 -16.53 -15.57
N PHE A 450 0.11 -16.01 -14.40
CA PHE A 450 -0.38 -16.75 -13.26
C PHE A 450 -1.56 -15.97 -12.65
N ARG A 451 -2.62 -16.70 -12.28
CA ARG A 451 -3.64 -16.19 -11.36
C ARG A 451 -3.04 -16.20 -9.96
N LEU A 452 -2.90 -15.04 -9.32
CA LEU A 452 -2.81 -14.98 -7.86
C LEU A 452 -4.24 -15.14 -7.32
N SER A 453 -4.68 -16.39 -7.19
CA SER A 453 -5.88 -16.70 -6.40
C SER A 453 -5.42 -16.84 -4.95
N LEU A 454 -5.72 -15.84 -4.11
CA LEU A 454 -5.63 -15.96 -2.65
C LEU A 454 -6.97 -16.40 -2.04
N ASP A 455 -7.93 -16.84 -2.86
CA ASP A 455 -9.14 -17.51 -2.36
C ASP A 455 -8.78 -18.87 -1.78
N ILE A 456 -8.56 -18.89 -0.47
CA ILE A 456 -8.64 -20.11 0.35
C ILE A 456 -10.13 -20.33 0.62
N SER A 457 -10.87 -20.86 -0.35
CA SER A 457 -12.22 -21.35 -0.10
C SER A 457 -12.15 -22.74 0.51
N VAL A 458 -12.76 -22.89 1.69
CA VAL A 458 -12.82 -24.11 2.51
C VAL A 458 -13.63 -25.25 1.86
N SER A 459 -14.13 -25.07 0.63
CA SER A 459 -15.15 -25.95 0.07
C SER A 459 -14.66 -27.19 -0.69
N ASP A 460 -13.36 -27.39 -0.89
CA ASP A 460 -12.84 -28.56 -1.60
C ASP A 460 -11.95 -29.44 -0.70
N ALA A 461 -12.55 -29.92 0.39
CA ALA A 461 -12.01 -31.04 1.19
C ALA A 461 -12.68 -32.36 0.80
#